data_AF-A0A7C0X1B9-F1
#
_entry.id   AF-A0A7C0X1B9-F1
#
_cell.length_a   1.000
_cell.length_b   1.000
_cell.length_c   1.000
_cell.angle_alpha   90.00
_cell.angle_beta   90.00
_cell.angle_gamma   90.00
#
_symmetry.space_group_name_H-M   'P 1'
#
loop_
_entity.id
_entity.type
_entity.pdbx_description
1 polymer ?
#
loop_
_entity_poly.entity_id
_entity_poly.type
_entity_poly.pdbx_seq_one_letter_code
_entity_poly.pdbx_strand_id
1 'polypeptide(L)'
;MRARFERRFGPVLEAAREGERRCLRCERWGGDPVLMVVDAALDSIGLSYFNIVVPRVRRFYEVYVRDGRIRSFEDLAGYRPDDRGLLEILNNRRAWGTAIQVADTLERMRRERGLRSDLDALCNWAHNTSYLEWRNDPVGQIKGVGLITFQYLRMQAGVDTSMPDKIIKRVVEREFGVRAPDDLSFIREMEELSRRIGYSQILICWAIWLRESDMGRGEWEIV
;
A
#
# COMPACT_ATOMS: atom_id res chain seq x y z
N MET A 1 22.00 -4.41 16.10
CA MET A 1 20.57 -4.46 15.70
C MET A 1 20.41 -5.00 14.28
N ARG A 2 21.18 -4.50 13.29
CA ARG A 2 21.26 -5.05 11.93
C ARG A 2 21.48 -6.56 11.85
N ALA A 3 22.52 -7.11 12.49
CA ALA A 3 22.79 -8.56 12.48
C ALA A 3 21.63 -9.41 13.04
N ARG A 4 20.81 -8.87 13.96
CA ARG A 4 19.60 -9.54 14.45
C ARG A 4 18.52 -9.55 13.37
N PHE A 5 18.32 -8.44 12.68
CA PHE A 5 17.39 -8.33 11.55
C PHE A 5 17.78 -9.33 10.44
N GLU A 6 19.04 -9.33 10.01
CA GLU A 6 19.55 -10.24 8.98
C GLU A 6 19.37 -11.72 9.37
N ARG A 7 19.62 -12.08 10.63
CA ARG A 7 19.39 -13.45 11.11
C ARG A 7 17.91 -13.84 11.13
N ARG A 8 17.00 -12.92 11.53
CA ARG A 8 15.56 -13.20 11.67
C ARG A 8 14.85 -13.26 10.31
N PHE A 9 15.23 -12.38 9.39
CA PHE A 9 14.55 -12.15 8.12
C PHE A 9 15.36 -12.56 6.89
N GLY A 10 16.59 -13.04 7.08
CA GLY A 10 17.47 -13.55 6.01
C GLY A 10 16.76 -14.43 4.98
N PRO A 11 15.93 -15.42 5.38
CA PRO A 11 15.24 -16.29 4.44
C PRO A 11 14.26 -15.60 3.48
N VAL A 12 13.82 -14.37 3.76
CA VAL A 12 12.87 -13.61 2.93
C VAL A 12 13.44 -12.28 2.43
N LEU A 13 14.70 -11.98 2.74
CA LEU A 13 15.31 -10.68 2.45
C LEU A 13 15.36 -10.37 0.95
N GLU A 14 15.62 -11.36 0.11
CA GLU A 14 15.65 -11.20 -1.35
C GLU A 14 14.27 -10.80 -1.88
N ALA A 15 13.22 -11.53 -1.50
CA ALA A 15 11.84 -11.19 -1.86
C ALA A 15 11.42 -9.81 -1.30
N ALA A 16 11.86 -9.47 -0.09
CA ALA A 16 11.60 -8.14 0.50
C ALA A 16 12.29 -7.01 -0.28
N ARG A 17 13.51 -7.23 -0.81
CA ARG A 17 14.21 -6.28 -1.68
C ARG A 17 13.48 -6.05 -2.99
N GLU A 18 12.85 -7.08 -3.54
CA GLU A 18 12.04 -6.90 -4.75
C GLU A 18 10.79 -6.05 -4.47
N GLY A 19 10.10 -6.30 -3.35
CA GLY A 19 8.99 -5.45 -2.89
C GLY A 19 9.42 -4.00 -2.64
N GLU A 20 10.57 -3.80 -1.99
CA GLU A 20 11.20 -2.49 -1.79
C GLU A 20 11.47 -1.78 -3.11
N ARG A 21 12.15 -2.46 -4.04
CA ARG A 21 12.51 -1.91 -5.35
C ARG A 21 11.26 -1.47 -6.12
N ARG A 22 10.21 -2.29 -6.13
CA ARG A 22 8.95 -1.97 -6.81
C ARG A 22 8.25 -0.77 -6.20
N CYS A 23 8.15 -0.71 -4.87
CA CYS A 23 7.60 0.46 -4.18
C CYS A 23 8.37 1.74 -4.52
N LEU A 24 9.70 1.74 -4.35
CA LEU A 24 10.55 2.92 -4.56
C LEU A 24 10.57 3.41 -6.01
N ARG A 25 10.26 2.54 -6.98
CA ARG A 25 10.18 2.89 -8.41
C ARG A 25 8.77 3.18 -8.90
N CYS A 26 7.76 3.20 -8.02
CA CYS A 26 6.35 3.25 -8.41
C CYS A 26 5.97 2.11 -9.42
N GLU A 27 6.56 0.92 -9.27
CA GLU A 27 6.38 -0.26 -10.14
C GLU A 27 5.55 -1.39 -9.49
N ARG A 28 4.90 -1.12 -8.35
CA ARG A 28 3.92 -2.07 -7.77
C ARG A 28 2.84 -2.36 -8.80
N TRP A 29 2.43 -3.63 -8.93
CA TRP A 29 1.46 -4.06 -9.93
C TRP A 29 1.83 -3.68 -11.38
N GLY A 30 3.11 -3.76 -11.73
CA GLY A 30 3.60 -3.37 -13.06
C GLY A 30 3.58 -1.86 -13.32
N GLY A 31 3.39 -1.05 -12.27
CA GLY A 31 3.21 0.40 -12.38
C GLY A 31 1.78 0.82 -12.72
N ASP A 32 0.80 -0.09 -12.61
CA ASP A 32 -0.61 0.25 -12.79
C ASP A 32 -1.17 0.97 -11.54
N PRO A 33 -1.49 2.27 -11.64
CA PRO A 33 -1.92 3.04 -10.49
C PRO A 33 -3.33 2.65 -10.01
N VAL A 34 -4.19 2.15 -10.89
CA VAL A 34 -5.52 1.65 -10.53
C VAL A 34 -5.37 0.43 -9.63
N LEU A 35 -4.51 -0.51 -9.99
CA LEU A 35 -4.24 -1.70 -9.18
C LEU A 35 -3.62 -1.34 -7.83
N MET A 36 -2.73 -0.34 -7.76
CA MET A 36 -2.17 0.14 -6.49
C MET A 36 -3.24 0.72 -5.55
N VAL A 37 -4.20 1.50 -6.09
CA VAL A 37 -5.34 2.03 -5.33
C VAL A 37 -6.28 0.91 -4.86
N VAL A 38 -6.59 -0.04 -5.75
CA VAL A 38 -7.42 -1.20 -5.41
C VAL A 38 -6.76 -2.05 -4.33
N ASP A 39 -5.46 -2.35 -4.44
CA ASP A 39 -4.69 -3.09 -3.43
C ASP A 39 -4.77 -2.43 -2.06
N ALA A 40 -4.50 -1.11 -1.99
CA ALA A 40 -4.57 -0.37 -0.72
C ALA A 40 -5.98 -0.37 -0.12
N ALA A 41 -7.02 -0.24 -0.96
CA ALA A 41 -8.40 -0.25 -0.52
C ALA A 41 -8.86 -1.63 -0.03
N LEU A 42 -8.42 -2.70 -0.68
CA LEU A 42 -8.76 -4.07 -0.29
C LEU A 42 -7.98 -4.51 0.96
N ASP A 43 -6.76 -4.01 1.17
CA ASP A 43 -5.99 -4.25 2.40
C ASP A 43 -6.59 -3.52 3.62
N SER A 44 -7.26 -2.38 3.40
CA SER A 44 -7.83 -1.53 4.47
C SER A 44 -8.86 -2.21 5.39
N ILE A 45 -9.38 -3.38 5.01
CA ILE A 45 -10.40 -4.11 5.76
C ILE A 45 -9.83 -5.23 6.66
N GLY A 46 -8.50 -5.37 6.71
CA GLY A 46 -7.82 -6.28 7.65
C GLY A 46 -7.93 -7.76 7.27
N LEU A 47 -8.07 -8.07 5.99
CA LEU A 47 -8.00 -9.44 5.48
C LEU A 47 -6.55 -9.93 5.37
N SER A 48 -6.36 -11.23 5.20
CA SER A 48 -5.03 -11.77 4.92
C SER A 48 -4.51 -11.22 3.59
N TYR A 49 -3.42 -10.45 3.63
CA TYR A 49 -2.87 -9.78 2.45
C TYR A 49 -2.57 -10.77 1.31
N PHE A 50 -1.71 -11.75 1.58
CA PHE A 50 -1.26 -12.68 0.56
C PHE A 50 -2.30 -13.73 0.14
N ASN A 51 -3.17 -14.17 1.06
CA ASN A 51 -4.13 -15.23 0.76
C ASN A 51 -5.48 -14.72 0.25
N ILE A 52 -5.80 -13.44 0.49
CA ILE A 52 -7.09 -12.86 0.10
C ILE A 52 -6.91 -11.62 -0.75
N VAL A 53 -6.20 -10.59 -0.28
CA VAL A 53 -6.08 -9.30 -0.98
C VAL A 53 -5.42 -9.48 -2.35
N VAL A 54 -4.21 -10.03 -2.40
CA VAL A 54 -3.46 -10.24 -3.65
C VAL A 54 -4.27 -11.04 -4.68
N PRO A 55 -4.88 -12.20 -4.36
CA PRO A 55 -5.76 -12.91 -5.29
C PRO A 55 -6.96 -12.10 -5.78
N ARG A 56 -7.55 -11.23 -4.94
CA ARG A 56 -8.67 -10.39 -5.36
C ARG A 56 -8.23 -9.26 -6.29
N VAL A 57 -7.06 -8.64 -6.04
CA VAL A 57 -6.49 -7.63 -6.95
C VAL A 57 -6.16 -8.26 -8.30
N ARG A 58 -5.57 -9.46 -8.32
CA ARG A 58 -5.35 -10.21 -9.58
C ARG A 58 -6.67 -10.51 -10.29
N ARG A 59 -7.70 -10.96 -9.57
CA ARG A 59 -9.03 -11.17 -10.18
C ARG A 59 -9.62 -9.87 -10.73
N PHE A 60 -9.41 -8.73 -10.07
CA PHE A 60 -9.80 -7.42 -10.59
C PHE A 60 -9.08 -7.09 -11.89
N TYR A 61 -7.77 -7.31 -11.94
CA TYR A 61 -6.99 -7.15 -13.16
C TYR A 61 -7.56 -7.99 -14.32
N GLU A 62 -7.77 -9.30 -14.10
CA GLU A 62 -8.28 -10.21 -15.13
C GLU A 62 -9.67 -9.83 -15.66
N VAL A 63 -10.54 -9.29 -14.81
CA VAL A 63 -11.94 -9.00 -15.16
C VAL A 63 -12.13 -7.60 -15.74
N TYR A 64 -11.32 -6.63 -15.31
CA TYR A 64 -11.54 -5.22 -15.62
C TYR A 64 -10.35 -4.55 -16.33
N VAL A 65 -9.12 -4.83 -15.94
CA VAL A 65 -7.96 -4.05 -16.43
C VAL A 65 -7.35 -4.68 -17.68
N ARG A 66 -7.14 -6.00 -17.70
CA ARG A 66 -6.48 -6.73 -18.79
C ARG A 66 -7.11 -6.47 -20.16
N ASP A 67 -8.44 -6.43 -20.21
CA ASP A 67 -9.21 -6.21 -21.44
C ASP A 67 -9.60 -4.73 -21.64
N GLY A 68 -9.08 -3.83 -20.80
CA GLY A 68 -9.22 -2.37 -20.93
C GLY A 68 -10.57 -1.78 -20.53
N ARG A 69 -11.37 -2.47 -19.69
CA ARG A 69 -12.64 -1.92 -19.15
C ARG A 69 -12.40 -0.81 -18.13
N ILE A 70 -11.32 -0.92 -17.35
CA ILE A 70 -10.83 0.12 -16.45
C ILE A 70 -9.36 0.33 -16.78
N ARG A 71 -9.02 1.51 -17.32
CA ARG A 71 -7.65 1.87 -17.74
C ARG A 71 -7.09 3.06 -16.96
N SER A 72 -7.93 3.72 -16.18
CA SER A 72 -7.61 4.98 -15.51
C SER A 72 -8.37 5.15 -14.20
N PHE A 73 -7.93 6.12 -13.40
CA PHE A 73 -8.66 6.61 -12.24
C PHE A 73 -10.04 7.13 -12.61
N GLU A 74 -10.18 7.81 -13.75
CA GLU A 74 -11.48 8.27 -14.26
C GLU A 74 -12.43 7.09 -14.51
N ASP A 75 -11.94 6.02 -15.16
CA ASP A 75 -12.75 4.82 -15.40
C ASP A 75 -13.20 4.16 -14.09
N LEU A 76 -12.30 4.00 -13.11
CA LEU A 76 -12.64 3.42 -11.80
C LEU A 76 -13.60 4.32 -11.01
N ALA A 77 -13.41 5.64 -11.06
CA ALA A 77 -14.27 6.62 -10.40
C ALA A 77 -15.72 6.58 -10.92
N GLY A 78 -15.93 6.13 -12.15
CA GLY A 78 -17.26 5.95 -12.75
C GLY A 78 -18.09 4.80 -12.15
N TYR A 79 -17.50 3.92 -11.35
CA TYR A 79 -18.21 2.79 -10.72
C TYR A 79 -18.94 3.19 -9.45
N ARG A 80 -19.89 2.35 -9.04
CA ARG A 80 -20.56 2.48 -7.74
C ARG A 80 -20.02 1.45 -6.75
N PRO A 81 -19.96 1.77 -5.45
CA PRO A 81 -19.47 0.82 -4.43
C PRO A 81 -20.30 -0.47 -4.31
N ASP A 82 -21.54 -0.44 -4.81
CA ASP A 82 -22.48 -1.56 -4.86
C ASP A 82 -22.60 -2.20 -6.26
N ASP A 83 -21.66 -1.90 -7.16
CA ASP A 83 -21.55 -2.59 -8.45
C ASP A 83 -21.44 -4.10 -8.24
N ARG A 84 -22.30 -4.86 -8.92
CA ARG A 84 -22.40 -6.30 -8.73
C ARG A 84 -21.10 -7.03 -9.08
N GLY A 85 -20.41 -6.61 -10.15
CA GLY A 85 -19.17 -7.28 -10.57
C GLY A 85 -18.02 -7.00 -9.61
N LEU A 86 -17.94 -5.77 -9.06
CA LEU A 86 -17.00 -5.46 -7.99
C LEU A 86 -17.29 -6.29 -6.72
N LEU A 87 -18.57 -6.42 -6.34
CA LEU A 87 -18.96 -7.23 -5.18
C LEU A 87 -18.72 -8.74 -5.39
N GLU A 88 -18.75 -9.23 -6.63
CA GLU A 88 -18.37 -10.61 -6.97
C GLU A 88 -16.85 -10.84 -6.84
N ILE A 89 -16.02 -9.82 -7.05
CA ILE A 89 -14.58 -9.88 -6.74
C ILE A 89 -14.37 -9.84 -5.24
N LEU A 90 -15.00 -8.92 -4.52
CA LEU A 90 -14.94 -8.82 -3.07
C LEU A 90 -16.24 -8.22 -2.55
N ASN A 91 -17.00 -8.98 -1.76
CA ASN A 91 -18.27 -8.51 -1.21
C ASN A 91 -18.07 -7.53 -0.04
N ASN A 92 -17.55 -6.34 -0.35
CA ASN A 92 -17.28 -5.29 0.61
C ASN A 92 -17.47 -3.89 -0.02
N ARG A 93 -18.66 -3.33 0.17
CA ARG A 93 -19.02 -1.99 -0.31
C ARG A 93 -18.07 -0.89 0.21
N ARG A 94 -17.55 -1.02 1.43
CA ARG A 94 -16.66 0.00 2.03
C ARG A 94 -15.30 0.03 1.33
N ALA A 95 -14.72 -1.14 1.03
CA ALA A 95 -13.45 -1.22 0.32
C ALA A 95 -13.56 -0.62 -1.09
N TRP A 96 -14.60 -0.98 -1.84
CA TRP A 96 -14.84 -0.38 -3.17
C TRP A 96 -15.11 1.11 -3.10
N GLY A 97 -15.91 1.56 -2.12
CA GLY A 97 -16.11 2.99 -1.91
C GLY A 97 -14.81 3.74 -1.61
N THR A 98 -13.84 3.10 -0.94
CA THR A 98 -12.52 3.68 -0.71
C THR A 98 -11.75 3.77 -2.02
N ALA A 99 -11.65 2.68 -2.79
CA ALA A 99 -10.95 2.67 -4.07
C ALA A 99 -11.47 3.74 -5.04
N ILE A 100 -12.80 3.79 -5.21
CA ILE A 100 -13.49 4.73 -6.12
C ILE A 100 -13.23 6.19 -5.71
N GLN A 101 -13.39 6.53 -4.42
CA GLN A 101 -13.18 7.90 -3.95
C GLN A 101 -11.72 8.33 -3.97
N VAL A 102 -10.78 7.40 -3.75
CA VAL A 102 -9.34 7.68 -3.86
C VAL A 102 -9.00 7.97 -5.33
N ALA A 103 -9.48 7.13 -6.25
CA ALA A 103 -9.29 7.34 -7.68
C ALA A 103 -9.87 8.69 -8.14
N ASP A 104 -11.12 9.01 -7.77
CA ASP A 104 -11.75 10.30 -8.07
C ASP A 104 -10.93 11.50 -7.52
N THR A 105 -10.46 11.39 -6.27
CA THR A 105 -9.66 12.45 -5.64
C THR A 105 -8.34 12.67 -6.36
N LEU A 106 -7.63 11.59 -6.72
CA LEU A 106 -6.36 11.67 -7.44
C LEU A 106 -6.55 12.15 -8.88
N GLU A 107 -7.64 11.77 -9.56
CA GLU A 107 -7.97 12.26 -10.90
C GLU A 107 -8.22 13.78 -10.89
N ARG A 108 -8.96 14.30 -9.90
CA ARG A 108 -9.12 15.76 -9.75
C ARG A 108 -7.79 16.46 -9.53
N MET A 109 -6.94 15.94 -8.64
CA MET A 109 -5.59 16.50 -8.43
C MET A 109 -4.74 16.44 -9.71
N ARG A 110 -4.85 15.36 -10.50
CA ARG A 110 -4.16 15.21 -11.79
C ARG A 110 -4.55 16.34 -12.73
N ARG A 111 -5.85 16.60 -12.88
CA ARG A 111 -6.39 17.67 -13.73
C ARG A 111 -5.98 19.06 -13.24
N GLU A 112 -6.18 19.34 -11.96
CA GLU A 112 -5.85 20.63 -11.34
C GLU A 112 -4.37 20.99 -11.48
N ARG A 113 -3.49 19.99 -11.41
CA ARG A 113 -2.03 20.17 -11.47
C ARG A 113 -1.45 19.96 -12.87
N GLY A 114 -2.27 19.61 -13.87
CA GLY A 114 -1.81 19.33 -15.23
C GLY A 114 -0.84 18.15 -15.33
N LEU A 115 -1.02 17.12 -14.50
CA LEU A 115 -0.16 15.94 -14.47
C LEU A 115 -0.48 14.98 -15.63
N ARG A 116 0.55 14.33 -16.17
CA ARG A 116 0.48 13.62 -17.46
C ARG A 116 -0.21 12.27 -17.39
N SER A 117 -0.21 11.63 -16.21
CA SER A 117 -0.74 10.29 -16.01
C SER A 117 -1.29 10.11 -14.59
N ASP A 118 -2.07 9.06 -14.39
CA ASP A 118 -2.59 8.66 -13.09
C ASP A 118 -1.46 8.26 -12.13
N LEU A 119 -0.42 7.61 -12.65
CA LEU A 119 0.78 7.27 -11.88
C LEU A 119 1.52 8.54 -11.42
N ASP A 120 1.67 9.53 -12.31
CA ASP A 120 2.23 10.84 -11.97
C ASP A 120 1.40 11.50 -10.85
N ALA A 121 0.06 11.40 -10.90
CA ALA A 121 -0.82 11.94 -9.86
C ALA A 121 -0.64 11.25 -8.50
N LEU A 122 -0.60 9.91 -8.50
CA LEU A 122 -0.41 9.12 -7.30
C LEU A 122 0.96 9.38 -6.64
N CYS A 123 2.06 9.30 -7.40
CA CYS A 123 3.39 9.54 -6.85
C CYS A 123 3.55 11.04 -6.46
N ASN A 124 3.00 11.99 -7.23
CA ASN A 124 3.02 13.41 -6.85
C ASN A 124 2.29 13.67 -5.53
N TRP A 125 1.07 13.14 -5.35
CA TRP A 125 0.35 13.25 -4.08
C TRP A 125 1.15 12.65 -2.93
N ALA A 126 1.65 11.42 -3.09
CA ALA A 126 2.32 10.69 -2.03
C ALA A 126 3.56 11.41 -1.49
N HIS A 127 4.36 11.98 -2.39
CA HIS A 127 5.58 12.72 -2.05
C HIS A 127 5.34 14.12 -1.48
N ASN A 128 4.20 14.76 -1.81
CA ASN A 128 3.90 16.12 -1.38
C ASN A 128 2.93 16.20 -0.18
N THR A 129 2.43 15.06 0.29
CA THR A 129 1.60 14.99 1.50
C THR A 129 2.40 14.66 2.75
N SER A 130 1.90 15.11 3.90
CA SER A 130 2.45 14.82 5.22
C SER A 130 1.54 13.88 5.99
N TYR A 131 2.10 12.78 6.50
CA TYR A 131 1.37 11.85 7.36
C TYR A 131 1.01 12.45 8.73
N LEU A 132 1.63 13.56 9.13
CA LEU A 132 1.26 14.28 10.37
C LEU A 132 -0.09 14.99 10.21
N GLU A 133 -0.36 15.51 9.02
CA GLU A 133 -1.56 16.26 8.66
C GLU A 133 -2.54 15.41 7.83
N TRP A 134 -2.42 14.08 7.87
CA TRP A 134 -3.19 13.18 7.01
C TRP A 134 -4.72 13.37 7.14
N ARG A 135 -5.21 13.80 8.30
CA ARG A 135 -6.64 14.06 8.51
C ARG A 135 -7.16 15.29 7.76
N ASN A 136 -6.26 16.19 7.37
CA ASN A 136 -6.54 17.39 6.58
C ASN A 136 -6.24 17.16 5.09
N ASP A 137 -5.57 16.05 4.75
CA ASP A 137 -5.29 15.67 3.37
C ASP A 137 -6.57 15.18 2.66
N PRO A 138 -6.83 15.57 1.40
CA PRO A 138 -8.03 15.15 0.69
C PRO A 138 -8.21 13.63 0.58
N VAL A 139 -7.12 12.87 0.43
CA VAL A 139 -7.17 11.40 0.42
C VAL A 139 -7.42 10.85 1.83
N GLY A 140 -6.81 11.46 2.85
CA GLY A 140 -7.00 11.05 4.24
C GLY A 140 -8.38 11.39 4.82
N GLN A 141 -9.12 12.32 4.21
CA GLN A 141 -10.51 12.63 4.56
C GLN A 141 -11.54 11.63 4.01
N ILE A 142 -11.13 10.75 3.08
CA ILE A 142 -12.02 9.76 2.48
C ILE A 142 -12.48 8.76 3.54
N LYS A 143 -13.80 8.58 3.67
CA LYS A 143 -14.38 7.60 4.60
C LYS A 143 -13.94 6.20 4.20
N GLY A 144 -13.12 5.59 5.06
CA GLY A 144 -12.53 4.28 4.81
C GLY A 144 -11.02 4.30 4.87
N VAL A 145 -10.40 5.45 4.55
CA VAL A 145 -8.96 5.67 4.65
C VAL A 145 -8.59 6.00 6.10
N GLY A 146 -7.83 5.11 6.73
CA GLY A 146 -7.11 5.40 7.97
C GLY A 146 -5.63 5.66 7.71
N LEU A 147 -4.88 6.05 8.74
CA LEU A 147 -3.44 6.29 8.64
C LEU A 147 -2.65 5.09 8.07
N ILE A 148 -3.06 3.86 8.39
CA ILE A 148 -2.44 2.64 7.84
C ILE A 148 -2.59 2.62 6.31
N THR A 149 -3.81 2.75 5.80
CA THR A 149 -4.09 2.77 4.35
C THR A 149 -3.43 3.96 3.66
N PHE A 150 -3.45 5.13 4.30
CA PHE A 150 -2.79 6.33 3.81
C PHE A 150 -1.28 6.11 3.62
N GLN A 151 -0.61 5.56 4.63
CA GLN A 151 0.82 5.25 4.56
C GLN A 151 1.12 4.10 3.61
N TYR A 152 0.26 3.10 3.54
CA TYR A 152 0.45 1.99 2.61
C TYR A 152 0.35 2.46 1.15
N LEU A 153 -0.58 3.36 0.84
CA LEU A 153 -0.66 3.98 -0.50
C LEU A 153 0.58 4.83 -0.81
N ARG A 154 1.07 5.62 0.17
CA ARG A 154 2.34 6.37 0.02
C ARG A 154 3.54 5.47 -0.21
N MET A 155 3.61 4.35 0.51
CA MET A 155 4.65 3.33 0.35
C MET A 155 4.63 2.71 -1.04
N GLN A 156 3.45 2.39 -1.57
CA GLN A 156 3.32 1.88 -2.94
C GLN A 156 3.81 2.91 -3.97
N ALA A 157 3.59 4.19 -3.69
CA ALA A 157 3.88 5.32 -4.55
C ALA A 157 5.25 5.98 -4.30
N GLY A 158 6.26 5.20 -3.90
CA GLY A 158 7.66 5.66 -3.87
C GLY A 158 8.16 6.28 -2.56
N VAL A 159 7.31 6.47 -1.56
CA VAL A 159 7.72 7.08 -0.28
C VAL A 159 8.28 6.01 0.66
N ASP A 160 9.55 6.15 1.07
CA ASP A 160 10.13 5.29 2.12
C ASP A 160 9.52 5.59 3.49
N THR A 161 8.42 4.91 3.78
CA THR A 161 7.61 5.06 4.98
C THR A 161 7.25 3.70 5.56
N SER A 162 6.69 3.69 6.76
CA SER A 162 6.11 2.51 7.37
C SER A 162 4.59 2.65 7.51
N MET A 163 3.88 1.56 7.27
CA MET A 163 2.48 1.47 7.67
C MET A 163 2.41 0.89 9.08
N PRO A 164 1.70 1.53 10.03
CA PRO A 164 1.58 1.07 11.41
C PRO A 164 0.61 -0.12 11.54
N ASP A 165 0.83 -1.17 10.74
CA ASP A 165 0.08 -2.43 10.78
C ASP A 165 0.32 -3.18 12.11
N LYS A 166 -0.68 -3.96 12.54
CA LYS A 166 -0.66 -4.72 13.78
C LYS A 166 0.45 -5.78 13.81
N ILE A 167 0.70 -6.47 12.69
CA ILE A 167 1.75 -7.49 12.61
C ILE A 167 3.11 -6.80 12.66
N ILE A 168 3.30 -5.73 11.89
CA ILE A 168 4.54 -4.95 11.88
C ILE A 168 4.86 -4.42 13.28
N LYS A 169 3.91 -3.74 13.95
CA LYS A 169 4.09 -3.23 15.32
C LYS A 169 4.52 -4.32 16.30
N ARG A 170 3.82 -5.46 16.30
CA ARG A 170 4.12 -6.59 17.19
C ARG A 170 5.53 -7.13 16.98
N VAL A 171 5.93 -7.32 15.72
CA VAL A 171 7.24 -7.91 15.40
C VAL A 171 8.36 -6.92 15.71
N VAL A 172 8.17 -5.64 15.41
CA VAL A 172 9.18 -4.62 15.68
C VAL A 172 9.37 -4.43 17.19
N GLU A 173 8.30 -4.47 17.98
CA GLU A 173 8.42 -4.50 19.45
C GLU A 173 9.15 -5.76 19.93
N ARG A 174 8.74 -6.96 19.46
CA ARG A 174 9.32 -8.24 19.89
C ARG A 174 10.81 -8.35 19.56
N GLU A 175 11.21 -8.00 18.34
CA GLU A 175 12.56 -8.23 17.83
C GLU A 175 13.52 -7.10 18.20
N PHE A 176 13.02 -5.85 18.27
CA PHE A 176 13.85 -4.64 18.40
C PHE A 176 13.52 -3.76 19.61
N GLY A 177 12.47 -4.08 20.37
CA GLY A 177 12.08 -3.33 21.57
C GLY A 177 11.46 -1.97 21.29
N VAL A 178 11.05 -1.71 20.04
CA VAL A 178 10.41 -0.45 19.65
C VAL A 178 8.99 -0.41 20.19
N ARG A 179 8.72 0.56 21.06
CA ARG A 179 7.40 0.81 21.65
C ARG A 179 6.96 2.21 21.31
N ALA A 180 5.77 2.32 20.74
CA ALA A 180 5.18 3.60 20.42
C ALA A 180 3.77 3.69 21.04
N PRO A 181 3.42 4.84 21.66
CA PRO A 181 2.10 5.02 22.28
C PRO A 181 0.96 5.16 21.24
N ASP A 182 1.30 5.55 20.02
CA ASP A 182 0.35 5.79 18.93
C ASP A 182 1.01 5.51 17.56
N ASP A 183 0.19 5.49 16.51
CA ASP A 183 0.63 5.15 15.15
C ASP A 183 1.56 6.21 14.52
N LEU A 184 1.42 7.51 14.86
CA LEU A 184 2.32 8.56 14.35
C LEU A 184 3.70 8.44 15.02
N SER A 185 3.72 8.18 16.32
CA SER A 185 4.92 7.87 17.06
C SER A 185 5.59 6.60 16.55
N PHE A 186 4.82 5.58 16.16
CA PHE A 186 5.37 4.36 15.55
C PHE A 186 6.14 4.64 14.26
N ILE A 187 5.58 5.48 13.37
CA ILE A 187 6.25 5.85 12.11
C ILE A 187 7.59 6.54 12.40
N ARG A 188 7.65 7.44 13.39
CA ARG A 188 8.91 8.10 13.80
C ARG A 188 9.94 7.11 14.38
N GLU A 189 9.50 6.16 15.20
CA GLU A 189 10.40 5.13 15.74
C GLU A 189 10.91 4.18 14.64
N MET A 190 10.10 3.93 13.62
CA MET A 190 10.51 3.16 12.43
C MET A 190 11.55 3.90 11.59
N GLU A 191 11.45 5.22 11.44
CA GLU A 191 12.50 6.04 10.83
C GLU A 191 13.83 5.92 11.58
N GLU A 192 13.80 5.98 12.92
CA GLU A 192 15.00 5.82 13.73
C GLU A 192 15.58 4.40 13.65
N LEU A 193 14.72 3.37 13.68
CA LEU A 193 15.13 1.98 13.47
C LEU A 193 15.80 1.80 12.10
N SER A 194 15.18 2.31 11.04
CA SER A 194 15.70 2.30 9.66
C SER A 194 17.11 2.88 9.59
N ARG A 195 17.31 4.10 10.10
CA ARG A 195 18.63 4.75 10.16
C ARG A 195 19.66 3.92 10.91
N ARG A 196 19.29 3.35 12.05
CA ARG A 196 20.20 2.56 12.89
C ARG A 196 20.62 1.24 12.28
N ILE A 197 19.77 0.60 11.47
CA ILE A 197 20.10 -0.70 10.85
C ILE A 197 20.55 -0.60 9.40
N GLY A 198 20.36 0.56 8.76
CA GLY A 198 20.78 0.82 7.38
C GLY A 198 19.89 0.14 6.34
N TYR A 199 18.60 -0.03 6.64
CA TYR A 199 17.59 -0.57 5.73
C TYR A 199 16.40 0.38 5.67
N SER A 200 15.80 0.51 4.49
CA SER A 200 14.58 1.32 4.31
C SER A 200 13.44 0.82 5.19
N GLN A 201 12.50 1.70 5.51
CA GLN A 201 11.29 1.31 6.24
C GLN A 201 10.48 0.29 5.43
N ILE A 202 10.42 0.48 4.11
CA ILE A 202 9.74 -0.42 3.18
C ILE A 202 10.31 -1.85 3.27
N LEU A 203 11.63 -2.01 3.22
CA LEU A 203 12.26 -3.32 3.31
C LEU A 203 11.93 -4.00 4.64
N ILE A 204 11.94 -3.24 5.75
CA ILE A 204 11.58 -3.77 7.07
C ILE A 204 10.14 -4.26 7.07
N CYS A 205 9.19 -3.46 6.57
CA CYS A 205 7.77 -3.82 6.49
C CYS A 205 7.56 -5.09 5.66
N TRP A 206 8.15 -5.16 4.45
CA TRP A 206 8.04 -6.33 3.57
C TRP A 206 8.65 -7.58 4.18
N ALA A 207 9.85 -7.47 4.75
CA ALA A 207 10.51 -8.59 5.39
C ALA A 207 9.66 -9.19 6.52
N ILE A 208 8.98 -8.34 7.30
CA ILE A 208 8.07 -8.78 8.36
C ILE A 208 6.83 -9.47 7.77
N TRP A 209 6.14 -8.83 6.81
CA TRP A 209 4.95 -9.41 6.19
C TRP A 209 5.21 -10.75 5.53
N LEU A 210 6.29 -10.86 4.74
CA LEU A 210 6.69 -12.10 4.09
C LEU A 210 7.00 -13.18 5.12
N ARG A 211 7.75 -12.84 6.17
CA ARG A 211 8.14 -13.83 7.18
C ARG A 211 6.98 -14.32 8.03
N GLU A 212 6.08 -13.43 8.44
CA GLU A 212 4.95 -13.79 9.31
C GLU A 212 3.78 -14.41 8.52
N SER A 213 3.79 -14.29 7.19
CA SER A 213 2.82 -14.95 6.29
C SER A 213 3.36 -16.24 5.65
N ASP A 214 4.60 -16.63 5.98
CA ASP A 214 5.33 -17.76 5.39
C ASP A 214 5.43 -17.69 3.84
N MET A 215 5.62 -16.48 3.33
CA MET A 215 5.67 -16.16 1.91
C MET A 215 7.12 -15.86 1.50
N GLY A 216 7.73 -16.73 0.68
CA GLY A 216 9.16 -16.63 0.33
C GLY A 216 9.52 -16.26 -1.12
N ARG A 217 8.58 -16.19 -2.07
CA ARG A 217 8.84 -16.03 -3.52
C ARG A 217 8.18 -14.78 -4.11
N GLY A 218 8.93 -13.78 -4.60
CA GLY A 218 8.42 -12.47 -5.09
C GLY A 218 7.49 -12.44 -6.32
N GLU A 219 6.72 -13.49 -6.61
CA GLU A 219 5.84 -13.64 -7.78
C GLU A 219 4.38 -13.22 -7.51
N TRP A 220 4.11 -12.60 -6.36
CA TRP A 220 2.74 -12.35 -5.89
C TRP A 220 1.95 -11.37 -6.75
N GLU A 221 2.64 -10.42 -7.38
CA GLU A 221 2.05 -9.25 -8.07
C GLU A 221 2.22 -9.33 -9.58
N ILE A 222 2.47 -10.52 -10.13
CA ILE A 222 2.56 -10.71 -11.59
C ILE A 222 1.15 -10.61 -12.16
N VAL A 223 0.96 -9.61 -13.02
CA VAL A 223 -0.24 -9.27 -13.80
C VAL A 223 0.14 -9.11 -15.26
#